data_AF-A0A818HQW5-F1
#
_entry.id   AF-A0A818HQW5-F1
#
_cell.length_a   1.000
_cell.length_b   1.000
_cell.length_c   1.000
_cell.angle_alpha   90.00
_cell.angle_beta   90.00
_cell.angle_gamma   90.00
#
_symmetry.space_group_name_H-M   'P 1'
#
loop_
_entity.id
_entity.type
_entity.pdbx_description
1 polymer ?
#
loop_
_entity_poly.entity_id
_entity_poly.type
_entity_poly.pdbx_seq_one_letter_code
_entity_poly.pdbx_strand_id
1 'polypeptide(L)'
;MVIENRIKLIPTLTPTFEQWKSLPIYLTQHETRLQRRFGAVKIVPPSRWVPLIKNPYELCNLKMYIKQEITGSSHQPDVFYIKNSKISKRHFMSYNEFKTIAESDTYRLEDTLNCNINDYFWSTILNNISLCVPNIDDSLFSTRENVFNMANLASLLKYYPEKISGTI
;
A
#
# COMPACT_ATOMS: atom_id res chain seq x y z
N MET A 1 38.86 -10.29 -13.91
CA MET A 1 37.71 -9.43 -14.25
C MET A 1 36.76 -9.48 -13.07
N VAL A 2 36.75 -8.44 -12.24
CA VAL A 2 35.92 -8.38 -11.03
C VAL A 2 34.48 -8.15 -11.47
N ILE A 3 33.61 -9.13 -11.25
CA ILE A 3 32.16 -8.96 -11.45
C ILE A 3 31.71 -8.01 -10.33
N GLU A 4 31.61 -6.73 -10.67
CA GLU A 4 31.08 -5.71 -9.77
C GLU A 4 29.74 -6.16 -9.21
N ASN A 5 29.64 -6.17 -7.88
CA ASN A 5 28.40 -6.20 -7.12
C ASN A 5 27.54 -4.99 -7.52
N ARG A 6 26.81 -5.08 -8.63
CA ARG A 6 25.75 -4.14 -8.97
C ARG A 6 24.61 -4.38 -7.98
N ILE A 7 24.58 -3.58 -6.93
CA ILE A 7 23.51 -3.56 -5.93
C ILE A 7 22.16 -3.54 -6.66
N LYS A 8 21.34 -4.54 -6.34
CA LYS A 8 20.03 -4.85 -6.93
C LYS A 8 19.00 -3.79 -6.53
N LEU A 9 19.07 -2.60 -7.10
CA LEU A 9 18.04 -1.57 -6.91
C LEU A 9 16.71 -2.04 -7.52
N ILE A 10 15.60 -1.79 -6.82
CA ILE A 10 14.25 -2.00 -7.36
C ILE A 10 14.12 -1.12 -8.63
N PRO A 11 13.83 -1.70 -9.80
CA PRO A 11 13.75 -0.94 -11.04
C PRO A 11 12.63 0.10 -10.97
N THR A 12 12.84 1.25 -11.61
CA THR A 12 11.80 2.27 -11.81
C THR A 12 11.43 2.34 -13.27
N LEU A 13 10.15 2.22 -13.58
CA LEU A 13 9.58 2.33 -14.93
C LEU A 13 8.81 3.63 -15.07
N THR A 14 9.01 4.32 -16.19
CA THR A 14 8.39 5.61 -16.51
C THR A 14 7.69 5.52 -17.87
N PRO A 15 6.52 4.87 -17.96
CA PRO A 15 5.79 4.72 -19.22
C PRO A 15 5.37 6.07 -19.78
N THR A 16 5.33 6.16 -21.11
CA THR A 16 4.54 7.19 -21.80
C THR A 16 3.05 6.95 -21.53
N PHE A 17 2.21 7.95 -21.76
CA PHE A 17 0.77 7.77 -21.54
C PHE A 17 0.11 6.77 -22.49
N GLU A 18 0.61 6.59 -23.71
CA GLU A 18 0.08 5.54 -24.60
C GLU A 18 0.42 4.13 -24.05
N GLN A 19 1.62 3.97 -23.47
CA GLN A 19 1.99 2.76 -22.74
C GLN A 19 1.19 2.60 -21.45
N TRP A 20 0.84 3.70 -20.77
CA TRP A 20 0.04 3.70 -19.55
C TRP A 20 -1.39 3.22 -19.78
N LYS A 21 -2.04 3.63 -20.89
CA LYS A 21 -3.36 3.10 -21.31
C LYS A 21 -3.36 1.58 -21.45
N SER A 22 -2.22 1.01 -21.83
CA SER A 22 -2.02 -0.42 -22.05
C SER A 22 -0.98 -1.01 -21.09
N LEU A 23 -1.03 -0.60 -19.81
CA LEU A 23 -0.01 -0.96 -18.82
C LEU A 23 0.33 -2.46 -18.76
N PRO A 24 -0.62 -3.42 -18.82
CA PRO A 24 -0.28 -4.85 -18.83
C PRO A 24 0.67 -5.25 -19.97
N ILE A 25 0.49 -4.67 -21.17
CA ILE A 25 1.36 -4.92 -22.32
C ILE A 25 2.75 -4.34 -22.04
N TYR A 26 2.80 -3.10 -21.53
CA TYR A 26 4.04 -2.44 -21.15
C TYR A 26 4.82 -3.24 -20.09
N LEU A 27 4.14 -3.73 -19.06
CA LEU A 27 4.76 -4.54 -18.00
C LEU A 27 5.27 -5.88 -18.55
N THR A 28 4.52 -6.56 -19.41
CA THR A 28 4.94 -7.82 -20.02
C THR A 28 6.26 -7.64 -20.80
N GLN A 29 6.38 -6.57 -21.58
CA GLN A 29 7.61 -6.27 -22.33
C GLN A 29 8.81 -6.02 -21.39
N HIS A 30 8.58 -5.35 -20.26
CA HIS A 30 9.62 -5.03 -19.29
C HIS A 30 9.97 -6.21 -18.37
N GLU A 31 9.02 -7.07 -18.01
CA GLU A 31 9.27 -8.29 -17.22
C GLU A 31 10.26 -9.22 -17.93
N THR A 32 10.08 -9.44 -19.22
CA THR A 32 11.00 -10.23 -20.05
C THR A 32 12.42 -9.64 -20.01
N ARG A 33 12.53 -8.31 -20.06
CA ARG A 33 13.82 -7.60 -20.02
C ARG A 33 14.46 -7.60 -18.63
N LEU A 34 13.68 -7.53 -17.56
CA LEU A 34 14.14 -7.53 -16.17
C LEU A 34 14.36 -8.94 -15.60
N GLN A 35 14.02 -9.99 -16.37
CA GLN A 35 14.14 -11.40 -15.98
C GLN A 35 13.48 -11.72 -14.64
N ARG A 36 12.45 -10.96 -14.23
CA ARG A 36 11.71 -11.14 -12.97
C ARG A 36 12.58 -11.18 -11.70
N ARG A 37 13.80 -10.63 -11.73
CA ARG A 37 14.81 -10.83 -10.67
C ARG A 37 14.55 -10.10 -9.35
N PHE A 38 13.61 -9.15 -9.31
CA PHE A 38 13.51 -8.18 -8.21
C PHE A 38 12.28 -8.34 -7.31
N GLY A 39 11.29 -9.14 -7.70
CA GLY A 39 10.04 -9.32 -6.94
C GLY A 39 9.13 -8.08 -6.86
N ALA A 40 9.66 -6.88 -7.08
CA ALA A 40 8.94 -5.61 -7.12
C ALA A 40 9.52 -4.66 -8.19
N VAL A 41 8.71 -3.69 -8.61
CA VAL A 41 9.08 -2.60 -9.51
C VAL A 41 8.31 -1.35 -9.11
N LYS A 42 8.96 -0.18 -9.16
CA LYS A 42 8.29 1.11 -9.03
C LYS A 42 7.83 1.57 -10.40
N ILE A 43 6.57 1.96 -10.55
CA ILE A 43 6.07 2.55 -11.78
C ILE A 43 5.64 3.97 -11.47
N VAL A 44 6.23 4.94 -12.18
CA VAL A 44 5.86 6.35 -12.05
C VAL A 44 4.89 6.67 -13.18
N PRO A 45 3.64 7.07 -12.89
CA PRO A 45 2.68 7.38 -13.93
C PRO A 45 3.15 8.59 -14.77
N PRO A 46 2.72 8.68 -16.04
CA PRO A 46 3.00 9.85 -16.87
C PRO A 46 2.41 11.11 -16.22
N SER A 47 3.16 12.22 -16.21
CA SER A 47 2.74 13.48 -15.57
C SER A 47 1.40 14.04 -16.07
N ARG A 48 1.02 13.73 -17.32
CA ARG A 48 -0.26 14.14 -17.91
C ARG A 48 -1.46 13.29 -17.46
N TRP A 49 -1.24 12.16 -16.79
CA TRP A 49 -2.32 11.35 -16.24
C TRP A 49 -2.66 11.85 -14.85
N VAL A 50 -3.90 12.30 -14.70
CA VAL A 50 -4.50 12.63 -13.41
C VAL A 50 -5.65 11.64 -13.22
N PRO A 51 -5.59 10.75 -12.22
CA PRO A 51 -6.65 9.76 -12.04
C PRO A 51 -7.96 10.47 -11.65
N LEU A 52 -9.06 10.05 -12.27
CA LEU A 52 -10.38 10.49 -11.87
C LEU A 52 -10.82 9.72 -10.63
N ILE A 53 -10.58 10.31 -9.46
CA ILE A 53 -10.93 9.74 -8.16
C ILE A 53 -12.20 10.37 -7.58
N LYS A 54 -12.97 9.57 -6.84
CA LYS A 54 -14.06 10.00 -5.97
C LYS A 54 -13.47 10.76 -4.77
N ASN A 55 -14.31 11.52 -4.10
CA ASN A 55 -13.92 12.16 -2.86
C ASN A 55 -13.64 11.07 -1.79
N PRO A 56 -12.43 11.01 -1.21
CA PRO A 56 -12.12 10.00 -0.19
C PRO A 56 -12.97 10.10 1.07
N TYR A 57 -13.54 11.27 1.37
CA TYR A 57 -14.48 11.45 2.47
C TYR A 57 -15.84 10.76 2.24
N GLU A 58 -16.16 10.36 1.01
CA GLU A 58 -17.38 9.60 0.67
C GLU A 58 -17.25 8.10 0.96
N LEU A 59 -16.06 7.61 1.34
CA LEU A 59 -15.83 6.25 1.83
C LEU A 59 -16.35 6.12 3.28
N CYS A 60 -17.64 6.38 3.49
CA CYS A 60 -18.21 6.76 4.78
C CYS A 60 -18.18 5.67 5.87
N ASN A 61 -17.80 4.43 5.57
CA ASN A 61 -17.90 3.35 6.55
C ASN A 61 -16.62 2.52 6.60
N LEU A 62 -15.66 2.92 7.44
CA LEU A 62 -14.57 2.02 7.83
C LEU A 62 -15.17 0.99 8.78
N LYS A 63 -15.60 -0.14 8.19
CA LYS A 63 -16.36 -1.18 8.89
C LYS A 63 -15.55 -1.88 9.99
N MET A 64 -14.23 -1.85 9.87
CA MET A 64 -13.32 -2.53 10.77
C MET A 64 -11.99 -1.79 10.79
N TYR A 65 -11.42 -1.66 11.99
CA TYR A 65 -10.02 -1.30 12.16
C TYR A 65 -9.37 -2.29 13.12
N ILE A 66 -8.06 -2.45 12.96
CA ILE A 66 -7.24 -3.33 13.78
C ILE A 66 -6.29 -2.50 14.63
N LYS A 67 -6.10 -2.97 15.85
CA LYS A 67 -5.00 -2.56 16.70
C LYS A 67 -3.83 -3.48 16.39
N GLN A 68 -2.75 -2.93 15.87
CA GLN A 68 -1.55 -3.66 15.51
C GLN A 68 -0.43 -3.32 16.50
N GLU A 69 -0.03 -4.34 17.26
CA GLU A 69 1.03 -4.28 18.25
C GLU A 69 2.18 -5.16 17.79
N ILE A 70 3.41 -4.63 17.83
CA ILE A 70 4.62 -5.37 17.49
C ILE A 70 5.38 -5.65 18.77
N THR A 71 5.67 -6.92 19.02
CA THR A 71 6.31 -7.39 20.25
C THR A 71 7.62 -8.10 19.93
N GLY A 72 8.64 -7.92 20.78
CA GLY A 72 9.91 -8.62 20.63
C GLY A 72 9.84 -10.04 21.18
N SER A 73 10.66 -10.94 20.64
CA SER A 73 10.85 -12.27 21.22
C SER A 73 11.67 -12.18 22.52
N SER A 74 11.21 -12.88 23.56
CA SER A 74 11.95 -13.02 24.82
C SER A 74 13.19 -13.92 24.71
N HIS A 75 13.30 -14.70 23.62
CA HIS A 75 14.33 -15.73 23.45
C HIS A 75 15.30 -15.44 22.31
N GLN A 76 14.92 -14.58 21.37
CA GLN A 76 15.73 -14.26 20.20
C GLN A 76 15.80 -12.74 20.03
N PRO A 77 16.96 -12.11 20.23
CA PRO A 77 17.14 -10.72 19.85
C PRO A 77 16.84 -10.57 18.35
N ASP A 78 16.28 -9.42 17.96
CA ASP A 78 15.91 -9.06 16.58
C ASP A 78 14.76 -9.83 15.94
N VAL A 79 14.02 -10.65 16.70
CA VAL A 79 12.78 -11.28 16.23
C VAL A 79 11.56 -10.54 16.75
N PHE A 80 10.66 -10.20 15.84
CA PHE A 80 9.43 -9.46 16.12
C PHE A 80 8.18 -10.28 15.75
N TYR A 81 7.14 -10.17 16.56
CA TYR A 81 5.82 -10.73 16.30
C TYR A 81 4.80 -9.61 16.16
N ILE A 82 3.95 -9.74 15.14
CA ILE A 82 2.82 -8.82 14.92
C ILE A 82 1.57 -9.46 15.51
N LYS A 83 0.95 -8.78 16.48
CA LYS A 83 -0.34 -9.16 17.05
C LYS A 83 -1.42 -8.19 16.55
N ASN A 84 -2.32 -8.71 15.73
CA ASN A 84 -3.47 -7.97 15.23
C ASN A 84 -4.71 -8.29 16.06
N SER A 85 -5.20 -7.29 16.78
CA SER A 85 -6.45 -7.40 17.54
C SER A 85 -7.53 -6.64 16.78
N LYS A 86 -8.52 -7.36 16.24
CA LYS A 86 -9.69 -6.73 15.61
C LYS A 86 -10.43 -5.92 16.66
N ILE A 87 -10.50 -4.61 16.47
CA ILE A 87 -11.40 -3.78 17.25
C ILE A 87 -12.72 -3.75 16.51
N SER A 88 -13.52 -4.80 16.74
CA SER A 88 -14.94 -4.77 16.42
C SER A 88 -15.63 -3.89 17.48
N LYS A 89 -15.64 -2.57 17.27
CA LYS A 89 -16.58 -1.73 18.03
C LYS A 89 -17.96 -1.90 17.39
N ARG A 90 -19.01 -1.81 18.21
CA ARG A 90 -20.40 -1.64 17.73
C ARG A 90 -20.58 -0.37 16.88
N HIS A 91 -19.57 0.49 16.84
CA HIS A 91 -19.55 1.77 16.16
C HIS A 91 -18.56 1.71 15.00
N PHE A 92 -19.05 2.00 13.80
CA PHE A 92 -18.23 2.22 12.61
C PHE A 92 -17.41 3.49 12.78
N MET A 93 -16.16 3.49 12.30
CA MET A 93 -15.33 4.69 12.29
C MET A 93 -15.45 5.34 10.90
N SER A 94 -15.69 6.64 10.85
CA SER A 94 -15.59 7.41 9.61
C SER A 94 -14.14 7.74 9.29
N TYR A 95 -13.84 8.07 8.03
CA TYR A 95 -12.50 8.52 7.64
C TYR A 95 -12.04 9.76 8.44
N ASN A 96 -12.95 10.71 8.73
CA ASN A 96 -12.63 11.92 9.49
C ASN A 96 -12.24 11.61 10.94
N GLU A 97 -12.92 10.66 11.58
CA GLU A 97 -12.56 10.21 12.93
C GLU A 97 -11.21 9.51 12.92
N PHE A 98 -10.95 8.63 11.94
CA PHE A 98 -9.64 8.00 11.80
C PHE A 98 -8.53 9.03 11.59
N LYS A 99 -8.75 10.00 10.71
CA LYS A 99 -7.81 11.10 10.44
C LYS A 99 -7.52 11.91 11.71
N THR A 100 -8.56 12.28 12.46
CA THR A 100 -8.42 13.01 13.73
C THR A 100 -7.57 12.23 14.74
N ILE A 101 -7.74 10.91 14.81
CA ILE A 101 -6.91 10.05 15.68
C ILE A 101 -5.47 10.01 15.18
N ALA A 102 -5.25 9.79 13.89
CA ALA A 102 -3.92 9.72 13.28
C ALA A 102 -3.13 11.03 13.42
N GLU A 103 -3.83 12.17 13.42
CA GLU A 103 -3.26 13.50 13.58
C GLU A 103 -3.16 13.97 15.05
N SER A 104 -3.65 13.17 16.01
CA SER A 104 -3.53 13.49 17.43
C SER A 104 -2.09 13.36 17.94
N ASP A 105 -1.74 14.07 19.01
CA ASP A 105 -0.40 14.06 19.61
C ASP A 105 0.10 12.65 19.98
N THR A 106 -0.81 11.71 20.21
CA THR A 106 -0.49 10.31 20.50
C THR A 106 0.07 9.55 19.29
N TYR A 107 -0.39 9.85 18.09
CA TYR A 107 -0.10 9.08 16.87
C TYR A 107 0.67 9.86 15.80
N ARG A 108 0.61 11.19 15.87
CA ARG A 108 1.27 12.08 14.91
C ARG A 108 2.78 11.90 15.01
N LEU A 109 3.45 11.89 13.85
CA LEU A 109 4.90 12.00 13.82
C LEU A 109 5.28 13.41 14.30
N GLU A 110 6.21 13.51 15.25
CA GLU A 110 6.67 14.82 15.73
C GLU A 110 7.38 15.58 14.60
N ASP A 111 7.00 16.85 14.39
CA ASP A 111 7.60 17.70 13.36
C ASP A 111 9.09 18.00 13.64
N THR A 112 9.52 17.84 14.89
CA THR A 112 10.89 18.09 15.37
C THR A 112 11.78 16.85 15.35
N LEU A 113 11.41 15.82 14.59
CA LEU A 113 12.20 14.59 14.50
C LEU A 113 13.60 14.89 13.94
N ASN A 114 14.60 14.90 14.81
CA ASN A 114 15.99 15.18 14.45
C ASN A 114 16.75 13.96 13.91
N CYS A 115 16.10 12.79 13.85
CA CYS A 115 16.70 11.53 13.40
C CYS A 115 16.08 11.04 12.09
N ASN A 116 16.75 10.09 11.44
CA ASN A 116 16.22 9.45 10.25
C ASN A 116 14.93 8.68 10.61
N ILE A 117 13.87 8.86 9.81
CA ILE A 117 12.57 8.22 10.03
C ILE A 117 12.65 6.69 10.10
N ASN A 118 13.60 6.08 9.39
CA ASN A 118 13.82 4.63 9.44
C ASN A 118 14.36 4.19 10.80
N ASP A 119 15.34 4.91 11.34
CA ASP A 119 15.93 4.58 12.64
C ASP A 119 14.93 4.85 13.76
N TYR A 120 14.14 5.92 13.64
CA TYR A 120 13.01 6.20 14.51
C TYR A 120 11.97 5.08 14.48
N PHE A 121 11.59 4.61 13.29
CA PHE A 121 10.64 3.51 13.13
C PHE A 121 11.14 2.26 13.85
N TRP A 122 12.36 1.79 13.56
CA TRP A 122 12.89 0.56 14.15
C TRP A 122 13.13 0.67 15.66
N SER A 123 13.50 1.85 16.18
CA SER A 123 13.71 2.05 17.62
C SER A 123 12.39 2.17 18.41
N THR A 124 11.30 2.58 17.78
CA THR A 124 10.00 2.80 18.45
C THR A 124 8.95 1.74 18.17
N ILE A 125 9.20 0.82 17.23
CA ILE A 125 8.23 -0.18 16.75
C ILE A 125 7.62 -1.04 17.87
N LEU A 126 8.36 -1.28 18.95
CA LEU A 126 7.92 -2.07 20.12
C LEU A 126 7.10 -1.27 21.13
N ASN A 127 7.27 0.05 21.16
CA ASN A 127 6.70 0.92 22.20
C ASN A 127 5.34 1.48 21.80
N ASN A 128 5.04 1.47 20.50
CA ASN A 128 3.87 2.11 19.94
C ASN A 128 2.90 1.08 19.39
N ILE A 129 1.64 1.25 19.75
CA ILE A 129 0.56 0.49 19.17
C ILE A 129 -0.07 1.30 18.05
N SER A 130 -0.05 0.77 16.83
CA SER A 130 -0.63 1.43 15.67
C SER A 130 -2.09 1.02 15.45
N LEU A 131 -2.86 1.93 14.86
CA LEU A 131 -4.21 1.67 14.36
C LEU A 131 -4.13 1.58 12.84
N CYS A 132 -4.71 0.51 12.28
CA CYS A 132 -4.73 0.28 10.84
C CYS A 132 -6.15 -0.08 10.40
N VAL A 133 -6.53 0.35 9.20
CA VAL A 133 -7.85 0.08 8.59
C VAL A 133 -7.64 -0.75 7.33
N PRO A 134 -7.43 -2.07 7.46
CA PRO A 134 -7.21 -2.93 6.30
C PRO A 134 -8.53 -3.31 5.63
N ASN A 135 -8.45 -3.76 4.38
CA ASN A 135 -9.53 -4.43 3.66
C ASN A 135 -10.80 -3.57 3.56
N ILE A 136 -10.65 -2.34 3.09
CA ILE A 136 -11.80 -1.50 2.72
C ILE A 136 -12.29 -1.99 1.36
N ASP A 137 -13.50 -2.58 1.35
CA ASP A 137 -14.15 -3.10 0.15
C ASP A 137 -14.78 -1.95 -0.68
N ASP A 138 -13.96 -1.05 -1.20
CA ASP A 138 -14.38 0.03 -2.10
C ASP A 138 -13.20 0.51 -2.96
N SER A 139 -13.49 1.32 -3.96
CA SER A 139 -12.52 1.97 -4.82
C SER A 139 -12.71 3.47 -4.85
N LEU A 140 -11.60 4.18 -4.67
CA LEU A 140 -11.50 5.61 -4.93
C LEU A 140 -11.58 5.94 -6.42
N PHE A 141 -11.33 5.00 -7.33
CA PHE A 141 -11.44 5.27 -8.75
C PHE A 141 -12.90 5.47 -9.16
N SER A 142 -13.14 6.51 -9.95
CA SER A 142 -14.43 6.68 -10.63
C SER A 142 -14.67 5.54 -11.61
N THR A 143 -15.94 5.15 -11.79
CA THR A 143 -16.32 4.16 -12.82
C THR A 143 -16.04 4.65 -14.25
N ARG A 144 -15.80 5.95 -14.42
CA ARG A 144 -15.41 6.56 -15.70
C ARG A 144 -13.90 6.55 -15.93
N GLU A 145 -13.08 6.23 -14.91
CA GLU A 145 -11.64 6.06 -15.08
C GLU A 145 -11.39 4.75 -15.84
N ASN A 146 -10.86 4.88 -17.05
CA ASN A 146 -10.59 3.77 -17.96
C ASN A 146 -9.10 3.44 -18.07
N VAL A 147 -8.23 4.26 -17.47
CA VAL A 147 -6.78 4.10 -17.53
C VAL A 147 -6.26 3.82 -16.12
N PHE A 148 -5.66 2.64 -15.95
CA PHE A 148 -5.11 2.19 -14.67
C PHE A 148 -6.09 2.30 -13.48
N ASN A 149 -7.34 1.90 -13.70
CA ASN A 149 -8.34 1.78 -12.65
C ASN A 149 -8.13 0.48 -11.88
N MET A 150 -7.69 0.55 -10.62
CA MET A 150 -7.39 -0.63 -9.80
C MET A 150 -8.61 -1.54 -9.59
N ALA A 151 -9.83 -1.00 -9.61
CA ALA A 151 -11.06 -1.79 -9.49
C ALA A 151 -11.45 -2.51 -10.79
N ASN A 152 -10.86 -2.14 -11.93
CA ASN A 152 -11.16 -2.75 -13.22
C ASN A 152 -9.89 -2.86 -14.06
N LEU A 153 -8.86 -3.52 -13.51
CA LEU A 153 -7.65 -3.83 -14.25
C LEU A 153 -7.96 -4.89 -15.33
N ALA A 154 -7.47 -4.64 -16.54
CA ALA A 154 -7.52 -5.61 -17.62
C ALA A 154 -6.58 -6.80 -17.29
N SER A 155 -7.12 -7.83 -16.66
CA SER A 155 -6.41 -9.04 -16.23
C SER A 155 -7.21 -10.29 -16.56
N LEU A 156 -6.52 -11.40 -16.81
CA LEU A 156 -7.14 -12.72 -16.99
C LEU A 156 -7.91 -13.17 -15.75
N LEU A 157 -7.60 -12.63 -14.57
CA LEU A 157 -8.34 -12.89 -13.32
C LEU A 157 -9.83 -12.55 -13.45
N LYS A 158 -10.21 -11.63 -14.33
CA LYS A 158 -11.61 -11.29 -14.60
C LYS A 158 -12.42 -12.44 -15.20
N TYR A 159 -11.75 -13.36 -15.88
CA TYR A 159 -12.36 -14.55 -16.49
C TYR A 159 -12.32 -15.77 -15.56
N TYR A 160 -11.82 -15.61 -14.33
CA TYR A 160 -11.82 -16.70 -13.37
C TYR A 160 -13.26 -17.01 -12.94
N PRO A 161 -13.74 -18.26 -13.08
CA PRO A 161 -15.16 -18.60 -12.95
C PRO A 161 -15.66 -18.57 -11.52
N GLU A 162 -14.78 -18.71 -10.54
CA GLU A 162 -15.12 -18.63 -9.13
C GLU A 162 -14.94 -17.20 -8.62
N LYS A 163 -15.76 -16.82 -7.64
CA LYS A 163 -15.49 -15.59 -6.89
C LYS A 163 -14.16 -15.75 -6.17
N ILE A 164 -13.17 -14.98 -6.60
CA ILE A 164 -11.91 -14.87 -5.86
C ILE A 164 -12.22 -14.11 -4.57
N SER A 165 -11.84 -14.68 -3.43
CA SER A 165 -11.98 -13.99 -2.15
C SER A 165 -11.19 -12.68 -2.18
N GLY A 166 -11.85 -11.54 -1.91
CA GLY A 166 -11.23 -10.20 -1.90
C GLY A 166 -11.27 -9.43 -3.23
N THR A 167 -11.93 -9.92 -4.28
CA THR A 167 -12.32 -9.07 -5.42
C THR A 167 -13.66 -8.37 -5.16
N ILE A 168 -13.71 -7.06 -5.42
CA ILE A 168 -14.91 -6.21 -5.36
C ILE A 168 -15.83 -6.52 -6.54
#